data_AF-A0A353V956-F1
#
_entry.id   AF-A0A353V956-F1
#
_cell.length_a   1.000
_cell.length_b   1.000
_cell.length_c   1.000
_cell.angle_alpha   90.00
_cell.angle_beta   90.00
_cell.angle_gamma   90.00
#
_symmetry.space_group_name_H-M   'P 1'
#
loop_
_entity.id
_entity.type
_entity.pdbx_description
1 polymer ?
#
loop_
_entity_poly.entity_id
_entity_poly.type
_entity_poly.pdbx_seq_one_letter_code
_entity_poly.pdbx_strand_id
1 'polypeptide(L)'
;MRPAYWLPPVAWMAVVLGLSSEAASAEQTSRFLLPFLRWLLPGAAPEQIAALHGLTRIAGHVVEYAILALLWFRAFRRGRGLGPRASAWLALAPSLAWAVVDEWHQSGLLTRTGSVLDVALDAAGAVGALGVARLGWRVALDGAATLGLWVAALGGGAVLAVDAWAGVASGVLWLTAPAAALALLVRRLRRARARSTG
;
A
#
# COMPACT_ATOMS: atom_id res chain seq x y z
N MET A 1 -25.24 -15.24 -13.89
CA MET A 1 -23.80 -14.91 -13.68
C MET A 1 -23.06 -16.20 -13.34
N ARG A 2 -21.88 -16.48 -13.92
CA ARG A 2 -21.16 -17.73 -13.61
C ARG A 2 -20.55 -17.67 -12.19
N PRO A 3 -20.87 -18.61 -11.28
CA PRO A 3 -20.43 -18.57 -9.88
C PRO A 3 -18.90 -18.64 -9.73
N ALA A 4 -18.21 -19.27 -10.68
CA ALA A 4 -16.74 -19.38 -10.72
C ALA A 4 -16.00 -18.02 -10.68
N TYR A 5 -16.64 -16.91 -11.07
CA TYR A 5 -16.01 -15.59 -10.97
C TYR A 5 -16.05 -15.01 -9.56
N TRP A 6 -17.07 -15.38 -8.78
CA TRP A 6 -17.36 -14.82 -7.45
C TRP A 6 -16.84 -15.69 -6.31
N LEU A 7 -16.59 -16.98 -6.57
CA LEU A 7 -16.02 -17.88 -5.58
C LEU A 7 -14.61 -17.45 -5.11
N PRO A 8 -13.67 -17.04 -5.99
CA PRO A 8 -12.32 -16.68 -5.54
C PRO A 8 -12.25 -15.52 -4.53
N PRO A 9 -12.93 -14.36 -4.71
CA PRO A 9 -12.90 -13.32 -3.67
C PRO A 9 -13.52 -13.79 -2.36
N VAL A 10 -14.60 -14.60 -2.40
CA VAL A 10 -15.22 -15.17 -1.19
C VAL A 10 -14.30 -16.16 -0.48
N ALA A 11 -13.59 -17.01 -1.23
CA ALA A 11 -12.59 -17.91 -0.66
C ALA A 11 -11.42 -17.11 -0.03
N TRP A 12 -10.99 -16.03 -0.69
CA TRP A 12 -9.94 -15.17 -0.16
C TRP A 12 -10.37 -14.41 1.10
N MET A 13 -11.64 -14.03 1.21
CA MET A 13 -12.19 -13.47 2.46
C MET A 13 -12.01 -14.43 3.65
N ALA A 14 -12.19 -15.74 3.43
CA ALA A 14 -11.92 -16.75 4.46
C ALA A 14 -10.42 -16.89 4.77
N VAL A 15 -9.55 -16.75 3.76
CA VAL A 15 -8.09 -16.70 3.97
C VAL A 15 -7.70 -15.50 4.84
N VAL A 16 -8.25 -14.32 4.56
CA VAL A 16 -8.01 -13.11 5.38
C VAL A 16 -8.40 -13.37 6.83
N LEU A 17 -9.61 -13.88 7.10
CA LEU A 17 -10.01 -14.19 8.48
C LEU A 17 -9.08 -15.20 9.17
N GLY A 18 -8.57 -16.18 8.42
CA GLY A 18 -7.60 -17.15 8.92
C GLY A 18 -6.25 -16.50 9.28
N LEU A 19 -5.72 -15.63 8.42
CA LEU A 19 -4.50 -14.85 8.65
C LEU A 19 -4.67 -13.77 9.73
N SER A 20 -5.91 -13.40 10.01
CA SER A 20 -6.30 -12.47 11.07
C SER A 20 -6.65 -13.16 12.39
N SER A 21 -6.56 -14.48 12.46
CA SER A 21 -6.81 -15.26 13.68
C SER A 21 -5.63 -15.24 14.66
N GLU A 22 -5.83 -15.77 15.87
CA GLU A 22 -4.77 -15.93 16.88
C GLU A 22 -3.60 -16.80 16.41
N ALA A 23 -3.87 -17.75 15.50
CA ALA A 23 -2.85 -18.61 14.92
C ALA A 23 -1.79 -17.82 14.13
N ALA A 24 -2.15 -16.65 13.63
CA ALA A 24 -1.28 -15.73 12.90
C ALA A 24 -1.02 -14.44 13.71
N SER A 25 -1.12 -14.50 15.05
CA SER A 25 -0.76 -13.38 15.92
C SER A 25 0.72 -12.99 15.79
N ALA A 26 1.07 -11.79 16.26
CA ALA A 26 2.46 -11.35 16.31
C ALA A 26 3.32 -12.33 17.12
N GLU A 27 2.80 -12.84 18.25
CA GLU A 27 3.51 -13.83 19.06
C GLU A 27 3.80 -15.11 18.26
N GLN A 28 2.80 -15.69 17.59
CA GLN A 28 3.00 -16.94 16.84
C GLN A 28 3.91 -16.75 15.64
N THR A 29 3.72 -15.69 14.86
CA THR A 29 4.58 -15.40 13.70
C THR A 29 6.03 -15.15 14.12
N SER A 30 6.26 -14.48 15.26
CA SER A 30 7.59 -14.21 15.79
C SER A 30 8.39 -15.47 16.11
N ARG A 31 7.73 -16.56 16.53
CA ARG A 31 8.36 -17.84 16.87
C ARG A 31 9.09 -18.47 15.69
N PHE A 32 8.63 -18.20 14.47
CA PHE A 32 9.23 -18.71 13.24
C PHE A 32 10.05 -17.65 12.49
N LEU A 33 9.55 -16.42 12.42
CA LEU A 33 10.21 -15.33 11.69
C LEU A 33 11.45 -14.81 12.41
N LEU A 34 11.45 -14.67 13.75
CA LEU A 34 12.62 -14.13 14.46
C LEU A 34 13.86 -15.03 14.32
N PRO A 35 13.78 -16.38 14.50
CA PRO A 35 14.94 -17.24 14.24
C PRO A 35 15.45 -17.14 12.81
N PHE A 36 14.54 -17.11 11.83
CA PHE A 36 14.92 -16.97 10.42
C PHE A 36 15.61 -15.63 10.14
N LEU A 37 15.07 -14.52 10.64
CA LEU A 37 15.66 -13.18 10.48
C LEU A 37 17.03 -13.08 11.16
N ARG A 38 17.20 -13.68 12.34
CA ARG A 38 18.51 -13.73 13.04
C ARG A 38 19.53 -14.60 12.31
N TRP A 39 19.08 -15.70 11.69
CA TRP A 39 19.94 -16.51 10.83
C TRP A 39 20.35 -15.74 9.57
N LEU A 40 19.42 -15.02 8.94
CA LEU A 40 19.66 -14.24 7.73
C LEU A 40 20.55 -13.00 7.99
N LEU A 41 20.37 -12.34 9.13
CA LEU A 41 21.04 -11.11 9.52
C LEU A 41 21.67 -11.26 10.92
N PRO A 42 22.75 -12.05 11.07
CA PRO A 42 23.32 -12.37 12.38
C PRO A 42 23.92 -11.16 13.13
N GLY A 43 24.26 -10.09 12.41
CA GLY A 43 24.79 -8.85 12.99
C GLY A 43 23.74 -7.77 13.26
N ALA A 44 22.45 -8.02 13.00
CA ALA A 44 21.41 -7.02 13.21
C ALA A 44 21.05 -6.88 14.69
N ALA A 45 20.83 -5.63 15.13
CA ALA A 45 20.39 -5.33 16.49
C ALA A 45 18.98 -5.89 16.75
N PRO A 46 18.63 -6.25 18.01
CA PRO A 46 17.30 -6.75 18.34
C PRO A 46 16.16 -5.85 17.86
N GLU A 47 16.35 -4.53 17.90
CA GLU A 47 15.39 -3.53 17.47
C GLU A 47 15.18 -3.57 15.96
N GLN A 48 16.23 -3.84 15.18
CA GLN A 48 16.14 -3.98 13.72
C GLN A 48 15.37 -5.25 13.35
N ILE A 49 15.61 -6.36 14.06
CA ILE A 49 14.88 -7.60 13.86
C ILE A 49 13.39 -7.43 14.20
N ALA A 50 13.08 -6.73 15.30
CA ALA A 50 11.70 -6.41 15.68
C ALA A 50 11.03 -5.51 14.64
N ALA A 51 11.74 -4.49 14.14
CA ALA A 51 11.25 -3.62 13.08
C ALA A 51 10.96 -4.40 11.79
N LEU A 52 11.83 -5.33 11.38
CA LEU A 52 11.61 -6.20 10.22
C LEU A 52 10.37 -7.07 10.39
N HIS A 53 10.17 -7.66 11.58
CA HIS A 53 8.96 -8.42 11.86
C HIS A 53 7.70 -7.53 11.79
N GLY A 54 7.75 -6.32 12.34
CA GLY A 54 6.68 -5.33 12.17
C GLY A 54 6.40 -5.00 10.68
N LEU A 55 7.44 -4.79 9.88
CA LEU A 55 7.30 -4.53 8.44
C LEU A 55 6.66 -5.71 7.70
N THR A 56 6.96 -6.95 8.07
CA THR A 56 6.29 -8.11 7.46
C THR A 56 4.78 -8.11 7.71
N ARG A 57 4.34 -7.64 8.89
CA ARG A 57 2.90 -7.52 9.20
C ARG A 57 2.24 -6.43 8.38
N ILE A 58 2.86 -5.24 8.31
CA ILE A 58 2.37 -4.13 7.47
C ILE A 58 2.26 -4.57 6.00
N ALA A 59 3.25 -5.30 5.51
CA ALA A 59 3.21 -5.85 4.16
C ALA A 59 2.08 -6.89 3.97
N GLY A 60 1.81 -7.72 4.99
CA GLY A 60 0.70 -8.68 5.00
C GLY A 60 -0.65 -8.01 4.72
N HIS A 61 -1.03 -7.02 5.54
CA HIS A 61 -2.25 -6.22 5.37
C HIS A 61 -2.41 -5.66 3.95
N VAL A 62 -1.35 -5.01 3.46
CA VAL A 62 -1.33 -4.41 2.12
C VAL A 62 -1.52 -5.47 1.03
N VAL A 63 -0.84 -6.62 1.13
CA VAL A 63 -0.90 -7.70 0.12
C VAL A 63 -2.24 -8.43 0.15
N GLU A 64 -2.75 -8.75 1.33
CA GLU A 64 -4.03 -9.45 1.51
C GLU A 64 -5.18 -8.68 0.86
N TYR A 65 -5.27 -7.38 1.12
CA TYR A 65 -6.31 -6.53 0.57
C TYR A 65 -6.06 -6.12 -0.88
N ALA A 66 -4.81 -6.04 -1.32
CA ALA A 66 -4.48 -5.93 -2.74
C ALA A 66 -5.03 -7.13 -3.52
N ILE A 67 -4.80 -8.36 -3.05
CA ILE A 67 -5.29 -9.59 -3.69
C ILE A 67 -6.82 -9.62 -3.66
N LEU A 68 -7.44 -9.34 -2.51
CA LEU A 68 -8.90 -9.32 -2.37
C LEU A 68 -9.54 -8.36 -3.39
N ALA A 69 -9.01 -7.14 -3.49
CA ALA A 69 -9.52 -6.13 -4.39
C ALA A 69 -9.35 -6.53 -5.87
N LEU A 70 -8.23 -7.16 -6.24
CA LEU A 70 -8.02 -7.69 -7.60
C LEU A 70 -8.97 -8.84 -7.94
N LEU A 71 -9.28 -9.70 -6.98
CA LEU A 71 -10.25 -10.79 -7.16
C LEU A 71 -11.67 -10.26 -7.37
N TRP A 72 -12.08 -9.26 -6.59
CA TRP A 72 -13.34 -8.55 -6.81
C TRP A 72 -13.35 -7.82 -8.16
N PHE A 73 -12.26 -7.13 -8.51
CA PHE A 73 -12.12 -6.45 -9.80
C PHE A 73 -12.31 -7.43 -10.96
N ARG A 74 -11.62 -8.58 -10.92
CA ARG A 74 -11.77 -9.65 -11.90
C ARG A 74 -13.20 -10.17 -11.96
N ALA A 75 -13.86 -10.34 -10.81
CA ALA A 75 -15.24 -10.79 -10.74
C ALA A 75 -16.20 -9.80 -11.43
N PHE A 76 -16.05 -8.50 -11.19
CA PHE A 76 -16.86 -7.48 -11.87
C PHE A 76 -16.54 -7.34 -13.36
N ARG A 77 -15.26 -7.40 -13.74
CA ARG A 77 -14.81 -7.32 -15.15
C ARG A 77 -15.34 -8.48 -15.98
N ARG A 78 -15.22 -9.71 -15.48
CA ARG A 78 -15.53 -10.94 -16.23
C ARG A 78 -16.94 -11.45 -15.97
N GLY A 79 -17.44 -11.32 -14.74
CA GLY A 79 -18.75 -11.81 -14.34
C GLY A 79 -19.91 -10.90 -14.73
N ARG A 80 -19.68 -9.58 -14.82
CA ARG A 80 -20.68 -8.59 -15.23
C ARG A 80 -20.32 -7.81 -16.50
N GLY A 81 -19.14 -8.03 -17.08
CA GLY A 81 -18.72 -7.33 -18.32
C GLY A 81 -18.50 -5.82 -18.14
N LEU A 82 -18.35 -5.34 -16.91
CA LEU A 82 -18.24 -3.90 -16.63
C LEU A 82 -16.92 -3.33 -17.11
N GLY A 83 -16.89 -2.04 -17.47
CA GLY A 83 -15.66 -1.32 -17.82
C GLY A 83 -14.67 -1.20 -16.63
N PRO A 84 -13.36 -0.99 -16.88
CA PRO A 84 -12.33 -0.96 -15.83
C PRO A 84 -12.62 0.02 -14.69
N ARG A 85 -13.12 1.21 -15.01
CA ARG A 85 -13.49 2.23 -14.01
C ARG A 85 -14.60 1.75 -13.08
N ALA A 86 -15.68 1.21 -13.64
CA ALA A 86 -16.82 0.73 -12.85
C ALA A 86 -16.44 -0.49 -12.01
N SER A 87 -15.67 -1.43 -12.58
CA SER A 87 -15.19 -2.60 -11.84
C SER A 87 -14.29 -2.23 -10.67
N ALA A 88 -13.43 -1.22 -10.81
CA ALA A 88 -12.57 -0.76 -9.71
C ALA A 88 -13.39 -0.18 -8.55
N TRP A 89 -14.33 0.72 -8.83
CA TRP A 89 -15.18 1.30 -7.79
C TRP A 89 -16.04 0.26 -7.07
N LEU A 90 -16.64 -0.66 -7.84
CA LEU A 90 -17.46 -1.72 -7.27
C LEU A 90 -16.64 -2.78 -6.51
N ALA A 91 -15.37 -2.99 -6.87
CA ALA A 91 -14.47 -3.88 -6.14
C ALA A 91 -13.93 -3.25 -4.85
N LEU A 92 -13.80 -1.93 -4.81
CA LEU A 92 -13.34 -1.22 -3.62
C LEU A 92 -14.33 -1.36 -2.47
N ALA A 93 -15.63 -1.19 -2.73
CA ALA A 93 -16.67 -1.25 -1.70
C ALA A 93 -16.65 -2.54 -0.84
N PRO A 94 -16.72 -3.77 -1.41
CA PRO A 94 -16.65 -4.99 -0.61
C PRO A 94 -15.28 -5.20 0.04
N SER A 95 -14.19 -4.71 -0.56
CA SER A 95 -12.86 -4.79 0.05
C SER A 95 -12.76 -3.92 1.29
N LEU A 96 -13.26 -2.68 1.24
CA LEU A 96 -13.29 -1.79 2.41
C LEU A 96 -14.26 -2.29 3.49
N ALA A 97 -15.42 -2.79 3.10
CA ALA A 97 -16.35 -3.41 4.05
C ALA A 97 -15.68 -4.60 4.76
N TRP A 98 -14.92 -5.42 4.03
CA TRP A 98 -14.20 -6.54 4.61
C TRP A 98 -13.03 -6.12 5.51
N ALA A 99 -12.36 -4.99 5.25
CA ALA A 99 -11.35 -4.43 6.15
C ALA A 99 -11.94 -4.09 7.51
N VAL A 100 -13.11 -3.46 7.52
CA VAL A 100 -13.83 -3.15 8.76
C VAL A 100 -14.28 -4.42 9.49
N VAL A 101 -14.79 -5.42 8.75
CA VAL A 101 -15.20 -6.70 9.35
C VAL A 101 -14.01 -7.45 9.94
N ASP A 102 -12.88 -7.48 9.23
CA ASP A 102 -11.68 -8.15 9.71
C ASP A 102 -11.14 -7.47 10.97
N GLU A 103 -11.07 -6.15 10.98
CA GLU A 103 -10.67 -5.37 12.15
C GLU A 103 -11.58 -5.62 13.36
N TRP A 104 -12.89 -5.63 13.12
CA TRP A 104 -13.85 -5.95 14.16
C TRP A 104 -13.65 -7.38 14.68
N HIS A 105 -13.45 -8.37 13.80
CA HIS A 105 -13.13 -9.73 14.21
C HIS A 105 -11.85 -9.80 15.05
N GLN A 106 -10.78 -9.11 14.64
CA GLN A 106 -9.52 -9.06 15.38
C GLN A 106 -9.67 -8.39 16.76
N SER A 107 -10.52 -7.37 16.88
CA SER A 107 -10.78 -6.69 18.16
C SER A 107 -11.40 -7.59 19.23
N GLY A 108 -11.96 -8.75 18.83
CA GLY A 108 -12.47 -9.76 19.75
C GLY A 108 -11.43 -10.77 20.24
N LEU A 109 -10.19 -10.74 19.72
CA LEU A 109 -9.13 -11.67 20.08
C LEU A 109 -8.31 -11.14 21.26
N LEU A 110 -7.94 -12.00 22.21
CA LEU A 110 -7.24 -11.59 23.44
C LEU A 110 -5.83 -11.06 23.18
N THR A 111 -5.21 -11.50 22.08
CA THR A 111 -3.83 -11.16 21.69
C THR A 111 -3.74 -10.00 20.71
N ARG A 112 -4.88 -9.39 20.32
CA ARG A 112 -4.92 -8.27 19.39
C ARG A 112 -5.74 -7.12 19.95
N THR A 113 -5.28 -5.90 19.70
CA THR A 113 -6.06 -4.68 19.94
C THR A 113 -6.44 -4.13 18.59
N GLY A 114 -7.71 -3.76 18.42
CA GLY A 114 -8.13 -3.18 17.16
C GLY A 114 -7.42 -1.86 16.85
N SER A 115 -7.09 -1.62 15.59
CA SER A 115 -6.30 -0.51 15.08
C SER A 115 -6.93 0.11 13.83
N VAL A 116 -7.30 1.40 13.91
CA VAL A 116 -7.74 2.16 12.73
C VAL A 116 -6.64 2.24 11.66
N LEU A 117 -5.37 2.13 12.06
CA LEU A 117 -4.26 2.11 11.12
C LEU A 117 -4.26 0.83 10.27
N ASP A 118 -4.73 -0.29 10.80
CA ASP A 118 -4.74 -1.57 10.08
C ASP A 118 -5.80 -1.51 8.97
N VAL A 119 -7.00 -1.00 9.27
CA VAL A 119 -8.03 -0.68 8.26
C VAL A 119 -7.51 0.29 7.19
N ALA A 120 -6.71 1.29 7.58
CA ALA A 120 -6.13 2.24 6.63
C ALA A 120 -5.08 1.58 5.72
N LEU A 121 -4.27 0.66 6.25
CA LEU A 121 -3.30 -0.12 5.48
C LEU A 121 -4.00 -1.06 4.49
N ASP A 122 -5.05 -1.75 4.93
CA ASP A 122 -5.89 -2.61 4.11
C ASP A 122 -6.52 -1.81 2.95
N ALA A 123 -7.09 -0.65 3.27
CA ALA A 123 -7.65 0.27 2.28
C ALA A 123 -6.58 0.74 1.28
N ALA A 124 -5.37 1.07 1.75
CA ALA A 124 -4.27 1.49 0.89
C ALA A 124 -3.84 0.37 -0.08
N GLY A 125 -3.76 -0.88 0.39
CA GLY A 125 -3.49 -2.05 -0.46
C GLY A 125 -4.54 -2.24 -1.55
N ALA A 126 -5.83 -2.18 -1.17
CA ALA A 126 -6.94 -2.28 -2.12
C ALA A 126 -6.92 -1.16 -3.17
N VAL A 127 -6.78 0.11 -2.74
CA VAL A 127 -6.74 1.27 -3.64
C VAL A 127 -5.56 1.19 -4.60
N GLY A 128 -4.37 0.86 -4.09
CA GLY A 128 -3.15 0.73 -4.90
C GLY A 128 -3.31 -0.32 -5.98
N ALA A 129 -3.77 -1.52 -5.61
CA ALA A 129 -3.96 -2.62 -6.55
C ALA A 129 -5.02 -2.32 -7.62
N LEU A 130 -6.13 -1.71 -7.23
CA LEU A 130 -7.18 -1.30 -8.17
C LEU A 130 -6.73 -0.18 -9.10
N GLY A 131 -5.91 0.76 -8.61
CA GLY A 131 -5.27 1.80 -9.41
C GLY A 131 -4.40 1.19 -10.50
N VAL A 132 -3.53 0.24 -10.14
CA VAL A 132 -2.68 -0.51 -11.08
C VAL A 132 -3.53 -1.29 -12.08
N ALA A 133 -4.55 -2.04 -11.63
CA ALA A 133 -5.41 -2.85 -12.49
C ALA A 133 -6.24 -2.01 -13.48
N ARG A 134 -6.63 -0.79 -13.09
CA ARG A 134 -7.42 0.12 -13.91
C ARG A 134 -6.56 0.90 -14.91
N LEU A 135 -5.42 1.43 -14.48
CA LEU A 135 -4.60 2.38 -15.24
C LEU A 135 -3.45 1.70 -16.00
N GLY A 136 -3.06 0.50 -15.58
CA GLY A 136 -1.86 -0.19 -16.04
C GLY A 136 -0.62 0.20 -15.23
N TRP A 137 0.32 -0.73 -15.11
CA TRP A 137 1.49 -0.59 -14.24
C TRP A 137 2.38 0.61 -14.61
N ARG A 138 2.54 0.92 -15.90
CA ARG A 138 3.35 2.07 -16.36
C ARG A 138 2.78 3.40 -15.87
N VAL A 139 1.47 3.61 -16.07
CA VAL A 139 0.77 4.83 -15.65
C VAL A 139 0.75 4.95 -14.13
N ALA A 140 0.55 3.83 -13.43
CA ALA A 140 0.57 3.79 -11.98
C ALA A 140 1.95 4.15 -11.41
N LEU A 141 3.03 3.57 -11.94
CA LEU A 141 4.41 3.89 -11.54
C LEU A 141 4.77 5.33 -11.88
N ASP A 142 4.38 5.85 -13.05
CA ASP A 142 4.60 7.25 -13.41
C ASP A 142 3.89 8.20 -12.45
N GLY A 143 2.65 7.85 -12.06
CA GLY A 143 1.87 8.56 -11.05
C GLY A 143 2.55 8.55 -9.68
N ALA A 144 2.93 7.37 -9.19
CA ALA A 144 3.62 7.19 -7.91
C ALA A 144 4.95 7.96 -7.88
N ALA A 145 5.74 7.87 -8.95
CA ALA A 145 6.99 8.63 -9.07
C ALA A 145 6.74 10.14 -9.11
N THR A 146 5.65 10.60 -9.76
CA THR A 146 5.30 12.03 -9.76
C THR A 146 4.91 12.50 -8.36
N LEU A 147 4.14 11.70 -7.63
CA LEU A 147 3.78 11.98 -6.24
C LEU A 147 5.01 12.03 -5.34
N GLY A 148 5.93 11.05 -5.47
CA GLY A 148 7.19 11.03 -4.72
C GLY A 148 8.03 12.28 -4.97
N LEU A 149 8.10 12.76 -6.21
CA LEU A 149 8.77 14.02 -6.53
C LEU A 149 8.09 15.24 -5.90
N TRP A 150 6.75 15.27 -5.83
CA TRP A 150 6.03 16.34 -5.12
C TRP A 150 6.30 16.31 -3.62
N VAL A 151 6.27 15.14 -2.99
CA VAL A 151 6.60 14.97 -1.58
C VAL A 151 8.03 15.41 -1.31
N ALA A 152 8.99 14.99 -2.13
CA ALA A 152 10.39 15.41 -2.00
C ALA A 152 10.57 16.92 -2.17
N ALA A 153 9.90 17.52 -3.16
CA ALA A 153 10.00 18.96 -3.40
C ALA A 153 9.34 19.79 -2.29
N LEU A 154 8.12 19.46 -1.88
CA LEU A 154 7.37 20.20 -0.87
C LEU A 154 7.91 19.95 0.54
N GLY A 155 8.14 18.69 0.89
CA GLY A 155 8.69 18.30 2.18
C GLY A 155 10.12 18.82 2.36
N GLY A 156 10.98 18.60 1.36
CA GLY A 156 12.35 19.12 1.38
C GLY A 156 12.38 20.66 1.39
N GLY A 157 11.49 21.32 0.65
CA GLY A 157 11.33 22.77 0.68
C GLY A 157 10.89 23.31 2.05
N ALA A 158 9.97 22.61 2.74
CA ALA A 158 9.54 22.99 4.07
C ALA A 158 10.68 22.86 5.10
N VAL A 159 11.46 21.77 5.04
CA VAL A 159 12.64 21.59 5.91
C VAL A 159 13.68 22.66 5.64
N LEU A 160 13.97 22.96 4.36
CA LEU A 160 14.88 24.05 3.99
C LEU A 160 14.45 25.40 4.58
N ALA A 161 13.15 25.69 4.60
CA ALA A 161 12.63 26.92 5.19
C ALA A 161 12.81 26.96 6.72
N VAL A 162 12.57 25.83 7.40
CA VAL A 162 12.79 25.70 8.85
C VAL A 162 14.27 25.85 9.20
N ASP A 163 15.16 25.17 8.46
CA ASP A 163 16.61 25.25 8.67
C ASP A 163 17.12 26.68 8.45
N ALA A 164 16.67 27.36 7.39
CA ALA A 164 17.01 28.75 7.13
C ALA A 164 16.55 29.68 8.25
N TRP A 165 15.35 29.46 8.79
CA TRP A 165 14.83 30.21 9.94
C TRP A 165 15.62 29.92 11.22
N ALA A 166 16.01 28.66 11.44
CA ALA A 166 16.76 28.22 12.61
C ALA A 166 18.28 28.49 12.51
N GLY A 167 18.79 28.95 11.36
CA GLY A 167 20.22 29.13 11.11
C GLY A 167 21.01 27.82 11.03
N VAL A 168 20.35 26.70 10.70
CA VAL A 168 20.95 25.37 10.60
C VAL A 168 21.30 25.05 9.15
N ALA A 169 22.40 24.33 8.92
CA ALA A 169 22.79 23.92 7.58
C ALA A 169 21.99 22.71 7.07
N SER A 170 21.29 22.86 5.94
CA SER A 170 20.42 21.81 5.37
C SER A 170 21.14 20.73 4.56
N GLY A 171 22.46 20.86 4.36
CA GLY A 171 23.28 19.88 3.64
C GLY A 171 22.73 19.52 2.25
N VAL A 172 22.51 18.21 2.02
CA VAL A 172 22.09 17.64 0.72
C VAL A 172 20.67 18.06 0.32
N LEU A 173 19.84 18.57 1.25
CA LEU A 173 18.48 19.02 0.93
C LEU A 173 18.44 20.18 -0.07
N TRP A 174 19.48 21.03 -0.07
CA TRP A 174 19.66 22.09 -1.07
C TRP A 174 19.78 21.55 -2.51
N LEU A 175 20.12 20.28 -2.67
CA LEU A 175 20.22 19.63 -3.98
C LEU A 175 18.95 18.82 -4.29
N THR A 176 18.47 18.02 -3.34
CA THR A 176 17.39 17.05 -3.60
C THR A 176 16.02 17.70 -3.78
N ALA A 177 15.70 18.76 -3.02
CA ALA A 177 14.41 19.44 -3.16
C ALA A 177 14.29 20.22 -4.50
N PRO A 178 15.29 21.03 -4.91
CA PRO A 178 15.26 21.66 -6.24
C PRO A 178 15.33 20.64 -7.38
N ALA A 179 16.10 19.56 -7.26
CA ALA A 179 16.15 18.50 -8.28
C ALA A 179 14.78 17.83 -8.46
N ALA A 180 14.05 17.58 -7.37
CA ALA A 180 12.70 17.05 -7.44
C ALA A 180 11.73 18.01 -8.14
N ALA A 181 11.80 19.31 -7.82
CA ALA A 181 11.00 20.35 -8.49
C ALA A 181 11.33 20.47 -9.99
N LEU A 182 12.60 20.39 -10.37
CA LEU A 182 13.03 20.40 -11.76
C LEU A 182 12.52 19.16 -12.52
N ALA A 183 12.60 17.97 -11.92
CA ALA A 183 12.07 16.75 -12.51
C ALA A 183 10.55 16.84 -12.75
N LEU A 184 9.79 17.47 -11.84
CA LEU A 184 8.36 17.75 -12.02
C LEU A 184 8.12 18.70 -13.20
N LEU A 185 8.90 19.78 -13.32
CA LEU A 185 8.80 20.71 -14.43
C LEU A 185 9.06 20.02 -15.77
N VAL A 186 10.13 19.22 -15.87
CA VAL A 186 10.46 18.45 -17.07
C VAL A 186 9.32 17.50 -17.44
N ARG A 187 8.74 16.78 -16.47
CA ARG A 187 7.57 15.91 -16.70
C ARG A 187 6.36 16.69 -17.22
N ARG A 188 6.07 17.87 -16.65
CA ARG A 188 4.97 18.75 -17.10
C ARG A 188 5.19 19.20 -18.54
N LEU A 189 6.40 19.65 -18.88
CA LEU A 189 6.75 20.12 -20.22
C LEU A 189 6.65 18.99 -21.26
N ARG A 190 7.14 17.79 -20.95
CA ARG A 190 7.01 16.61 -21.83
C ARG A 190 5.55 16.26 -22.10
N ARG A 191 4.69 16.29 -21.07
CA ARG A 191 3.24 16.03 -21.22
C ARG A 191 2.54 17.11 -22.04
N ALA A 192 2.92 18.39 -21.88
CA ALA A 192 2.36 19.48 -22.67
C ALA A 192 2.70 19.32 -24.17
N ARG A 193 3.95 19.00 -24.50
CA ARG A 193 4.39 18.74 -25.88
C ARG A 193 3.71 17.51 -26.51
N ALA A 194 3.50 16.44 -25.74
CA ALA A 194 2.81 15.26 -26.24
C ALA A 194 1.33 15.53 -26.58
N ARG A 195 0.69 16.51 -25.94
CA ARG A 195 -0.70 16.91 -26.22
C ARG A 195 -0.84 17.88 -27.39
N SER A 196 0.23 18.56 -27.78
CA SER A 196 0.22 19.49 -28.91
C SER A 196 0.59 18.82 -30.24
N THR A 197 0.94 17.53 -30.22
CA THR A 197 1.47 16.77 -31.38
C THR A 197 0.58 15.60 -31.80
N GLY A 198 -0.55 15.37 -31.12
CA GLY A 198 -1.55 14.35 -31.47
C GLY A 198 -2.95 14.94 -31.40
#